data_AF-A0A662HCD7-F1
#
_entry.id   AF-A0A662HCD7-F1
#
_cell.length_a   1.000
_cell.length_b   1.000
_cell.length_c   1.000
_cell.angle_alpha   90.00
_cell.angle_beta   90.00
_cell.angle_gamma   90.00
#
_symmetry.space_group_name_H-M   'P 1'
#
loop_
_entity.id
_entity.type
_entity.pdbx_description
1 polymer ?
#
loop_
_entity_poly.entity_id
_entity_poly.type
_entity_poly.pdbx_seq_one_letter_code
_entity_poly.pdbx_strand_id
1 'polypeptide(L)' 'TAYYWEIQTRSADEPATRFFKCIKCGYVWREYQ' A
#
# COMPACT_ATOMS: atom_id res chain seq x y z
N THR A 1 4.39 4.48 13.88
CA THR A 1 5.14 3.55 13.01
C THR A 1 4.13 2.69 12.25
N ALA A 2 4.32 2.57 10.94
CA ALA A 2 3.46 1.80 10.04
C ALA A 2 4.37 1.03 9.08
N TYR A 3 4.00 -0.19 8.75
CA TYR A 3 4.65 -0.94 7.68
C TYR A 3 4.00 -0.56 6.36
N TYR A 4 4.78 -0.43 5.30
CA TYR A 4 4.24 -0.27 3.95
C TYR A 4 4.81 -1.35 3.04
N TRP A 5 4.03 -1.74 2.04
CA TRP A 5 4.47 -2.61 0.95
C TRP A 5 3.75 -2.20 -0.33
N GLU A 6 4.40 -2.45 -1.45
CA GLU A 6 3.88 -2.12 -2.78
C GLU A 6 3.57 -3.41 -3.54
N ILE A 7 2.42 -3.40 -4.23
CA ILE A 7 1.99 -4.51 -5.08
C ILE A 7 1.66 -3.92 -6.44
N GLN A 8 2.27 -4.46 -7.48
CA GLN A 8 1.88 -4.18 -8.86
C GLN A 8 0.59 -4.93 -9.16
N THR A 9 -0.54 -4.20 -9.14
CA THR A 9 -1.87 -4.74 -9.40
C THR A 9 -2.41 -4.38 -10.78
N ARG A 10 -1.69 -3.52 -11.52
CA ARG A 10 -2.07 -2.98 -12.82
C ARG A 10 -0.97 -3.21 -13.87
N SER A 11 -1.22 -2.76 -15.10
CA SER A 11 -0.22 -2.79 -16.17
C SER A 11 1.10 -2.18 -15.74
N ALA A 12 2.21 -2.65 -16.32
CA ALA A 12 3.55 -2.20 -15.98
C ALA A 12 3.78 -0.68 -16.18
N ASP A 13 2.95 -0.03 -17.00
CA ASP A 13 2.92 1.41 -17.21
C ASP A 13 2.20 2.20 -16.10
N GLU A 14 1.43 1.54 -15.23
CA GLU A 14 0.75 2.18 -14.10
C GLU A 14 1.58 2.07 -12.79
N PRO A 15 1.46 3.06 -11.89
CA PRO A 15 2.17 3.03 -10.62
C PRO A 15 1.70 1.88 -9.72
N ALA A 16 2.65 1.29 -8.97
CA ALA A 16 2.35 0.25 -8.00
C ALA A 16 1.37 0.76 -6.93
N THR A 17 0.43 -0.09 -6.52
CA THR A 17 -0.47 0.23 -5.42
C THR A 17 0.28 0.09 -4.10
N ARG A 18 0.30 1.17 -3.31
CA ARG A 18 0.92 1.17 -1.98
C ARG A 18 -0.10 0.81 -0.92
N PHE A 19 0.29 -0.11 -0.05
CA PHE A 19 -0.48 -0.54 1.11
C PHE A 19 0.25 -0.14 2.38
N PHE A 20 -0.53 0.29 3.38
CA PHE A 20 -0.02 0.67 4.68
C PHE A 20 -0.73 -0.12 5.76
N LYS A 21 0.02 -0.59 6.76
CA LYS A 21 -0.49 -1.23 7.98
C LYS A 21 0.00 -0.49 9.21
N CYS A 22 -0.92 0.08 9.97
CA CYS A 22 -0.60 0.68 11.26
C CYS A 22 -0.18 -0.41 12.26
N ILE A 23 0.96 -0.21 12.92
CA ILE A 23 1.48 -1.19 13.90
C ILE A 23 0.69 -1.13 15.21
N LYS A 24 0.13 0.04 15.56
CA LYS A 24 -0.62 0.22 16.81
C LYS A 24 -2.02 -0.40 16.77
N CYS A 25 -2.77 -0.20 15.69
CA CYS A 25 -4.17 -0.64 15.60
C CYS A 25 -4.43 -1.71 14.54
N GLY A 26 -3.43 -2.05 13.73
CA GLY A 26 -3.59 -3.04 12.65
C GLY A 26 -4.42 -2.56 11.46
N TYR A 27 -4.88 -1.31 11.44
CA TYR A 27 -5.64 -0.75 10.34
C TYR A 27 -4.82 -0.79 9.05
N VAL A 28 -5.43 -1.31 7.99
CA VAL A 28 -4.84 -1.41 6.65
C VAL A 28 -5.60 -0.49 5.71
N TRP A 29 -4.87 0.38 5.01
CA TRP A 29 -5.43 1.21 3.95
C TRP A 29 -4.53 1.19 2.73
N ARG A 30 -5.14 1.55 1.60
CA ARG A 30 -4.51 1.62 0.29
C ARG A 30 -4.42 3.08 -0.13
N GLU A 31 -3.24 3.49 -0.57
CA GLU A 31 -3.03 4.81 -1.15
C GLU A 31 -3.12 4.66 -2.67
N TYR A 32 -4.09 5.36 -3.28
CA TYR A 32 -4.14 5.54 -4.72
C TYR A 32 -3.37 6.80 -5.06
N GLN A 33 -2.35 6.65 -5.90
CA GLN A 33 -1.68 7.76 -6.55
C GLN A 33 -2.25 7.95 -7.95
#